data_AF-D8PTP0-F1
#
_entry.id   AF-D8PTP0-F1
#
_cell.length_a   1.000
_cell.length_b   1.000
_cell.length_c   1.000
_cell.angle_alpha   90.00
_cell.angle_beta   90.00
_cell.angle_gamma   90.00
#
_symmetry.space_group_name_H-M   'P 1'
#
loop_
_entity.id
_entity.type
_entity.pdbx_description
1 polymer ?
#
loop_
_entity_poly.entity_id
_entity_poly.type
_entity_poly.pdbx_seq_one_letter_code
_entity_poly.pdbx_strand_id
1 'polypeptide(L)'
;MSSSMELTLVNLSNDGILCGRRTSNANVQVSVALQPSEATSTRIPSHCSEDGITLALLALGEKAQKWTIEHEHLVTRASTIAMPSWRSIDVSEDCPWRVYCRKIRRHHRILYLFPRRSTAGFLSDMHDGCPLSSLLLPGTHDSMAFYGWPVAQCQSIDTPLSVQLESGIRVLDIRLALVKDRLIAYHGITPQRTPFHDILTTMHAFLTAPASCRETLVVSIKQEDFATTPAPKFSAAVHAEMFSGPGGKEMWYLENRIPRLGEVRGKAVLFSRFGENGDGWDGGLEVLGIHPTTWPDSARDGFSCGRMTGIPFPPSEKVVRAAENLLPPDEPAPMPILNVPFFPLAAPPTLAQGFGWPNSSHPPVSHPPRSSCAPPPKPELNPPLHLDIPLPRRHRCTWPFASLPPHINSLTAAFTSRASLRSLSSHITRSHALHFIPPPSI
;
A
#
# COMPACT_ATOMS: atom_id res chain seq x y z
N MET A 1 41.70 -16.29 -9.77
CA MET A 1 41.31 -14.87 -9.89
C MET A 1 40.24 -14.59 -8.84
N SER A 2 40.55 -13.75 -7.84
CA SER A 2 39.57 -13.38 -6.80
C SER A 2 38.40 -12.66 -7.46
N SER A 3 37.20 -13.23 -7.39
CA SER A 3 36.00 -12.61 -7.95
C SER A 3 35.68 -11.36 -7.12
N SER A 4 35.50 -10.22 -7.80
CA SER A 4 35.12 -8.95 -7.18
C SER A 4 33.71 -8.54 -7.60
N MET A 5 32.98 -7.91 -6.69
CA MET A 5 31.67 -7.32 -6.92
C MET A 5 31.83 -5.81 -7.07
N GLU A 6 31.26 -5.26 -8.13
CA GLU A 6 31.08 -3.83 -8.31
C GLU A 6 29.87 -3.35 -7.49
N LEU A 7 30.08 -2.26 -6.77
CA LEU A 7 29.07 -1.64 -5.95
C LEU A 7 29.01 -0.15 -6.24
N THR A 8 27.84 0.31 -6.65
CA THR A 8 27.57 1.74 -6.81
C THR A 8 26.79 2.23 -5.59
N LEU A 9 27.26 3.28 -4.93
CA LEU A 9 26.56 3.98 -3.87
C LEU A 9 25.95 5.24 -4.46
N VAL A 10 24.67 5.49 -4.20
CA VAL A 10 23.92 6.65 -4.65
C VAL A 10 23.37 7.37 -3.43
N ASN A 11 23.78 8.62 -3.22
CA ASN A 11 23.29 9.45 -2.13
C ASN A 11 22.02 10.18 -2.57
N LEU A 12 20.88 9.73 -2.07
CA LEU A 12 19.58 10.38 -2.23
C LEU A 12 19.11 11.04 -0.92
N SER A 13 20.04 11.26 0.01
CA SER A 13 19.82 12.02 1.24
C SER A 13 20.17 13.49 1.04
N ASN A 14 19.80 14.30 2.04
CA ASN A 14 20.15 15.72 2.08
C ASN A 14 21.54 15.95 2.70
N ASP A 15 22.20 14.89 3.19
CA ASP A 15 23.47 14.97 3.90
C ASP A 15 24.64 14.63 2.98
N GLY A 16 25.81 15.22 3.23
CA GLY A 16 27.06 14.69 2.71
C GLY A 16 27.42 13.40 3.47
N ILE A 17 27.79 12.34 2.75
CA ILE A 17 28.10 11.03 3.32
C ILE A 17 29.56 10.67 3.05
N LEU A 18 30.29 10.31 4.10
CA LEU A 18 31.62 9.72 4.00
C LEU A 18 31.49 8.20 3.91
N CYS A 19 31.75 7.66 2.72
CA CYS A 19 31.67 6.24 2.44
C CYS A 19 33.06 5.61 2.52
N GLY A 20 33.31 4.77 3.52
CA GLY A 20 34.55 4.03 3.70
C GLY A 20 34.39 2.55 3.41
N ARG A 21 35.49 1.88 3.04
CA ARG A 21 35.57 0.42 3.05
C ARG A 21 36.18 -0.05 4.37
N ARG A 22 35.52 -1.01 5.02
CA ARG A 22 36.08 -1.74 6.16
C ARG A 22 36.77 -2.99 5.62
N THR A 23 38.03 -3.18 6.00
CA THR A 23 38.81 -4.40 5.72
C THR A 23 39.27 -5.01 7.03
N SER A 24 39.42 -6.33 7.07
CA SER A 24 39.94 -7.07 8.24
C SER A 24 41.27 -6.53 8.79
N ASN A 25 42.11 -5.93 7.94
CA ASN A 25 43.42 -5.39 8.31
C ASN A 25 43.41 -3.95 8.87
N ALA A 26 42.26 -3.37 9.24
CA ALA A 26 42.04 -2.09 9.94
C ALA A 26 42.72 -0.79 9.42
N ASN A 27 43.68 -0.86 8.50
CA ASN A 27 44.64 0.21 8.21
C ASN A 27 44.45 0.93 6.87
N VAL A 28 43.42 0.60 6.08
CA VAL A 28 43.13 1.32 4.82
C VAL A 28 41.64 1.66 4.73
N GLN A 29 41.26 2.79 5.33
CA GLN A 29 39.98 3.47 5.04
C GLN A 29 40.19 4.38 3.83
N VAL A 30 40.07 3.85 2.61
CA VAL A 30 39.79 4.75 1.47
C VAL A 30 38.35 5.22 1.67
N SER A 31 38.21 6.46 2.10
CA SER A 31 36.92 7.12 2.30
C SER A 31 36.63 8.07 1.15
N VAL A 32 35.49 7.90 0.50
CA VAL A 32 34.99 8.77 -0.56
C VAL A 32 33.90 9.65 0.03
N ALA A 33 34.04 10.95 -0.12
CA ALA A 33 32.97 11.90 0.19
C ALA A 33 31.93 11.86 -0.93
N LEU A 34 30.66 11.77 -0.57
CA LEU A 34 29.52 11.67 -1.48
C LEU A 34 28.51 12.75 -1.12
N GLN A 35 28.40 13.81 -1.93
CA GLN A 35 27.45 14.88 -1.71
C GLN A 35 26.01 14.43 -2.06
N PRO A 36 24.98 15.18 -1.64
CA PRO A 36 23.60 14.92 -2.06
C PRO A 36 23.47 14.79 -3.58
N SER A 37 22.71 13.80 -4.04
CA SER A 37 22.51 13.44 -5.45
C SER A 37 23.75 12.93 -6.20
N GLU A 38 24.88 12.72 -5.54
CA GLU A 38 26.05 12.11 -6.15
C GLU A 38 26.03 10.58 -6.08
N ALA A 39 26.80 9.96 -6.97
CA ALA A 39 27.04 8.53 -6.98
C ALA A 39 28.54 8.22 -7.11
N THR A 40 28.97 7.14 -6.47
CA THR A 40 30.34 6.63 -6.60
C THR A 40 30.33 5.11 -6.73
N SER A 41 31.36 4.53 -7.36
CA SER A 41 31.49 3.09 -7.52
C SER A 41 32.77 2.59 -6.87
N THR A 42 32.66 1.45 -6.19
CA THR A 42 33.79 0.76 -5.56
C THR A 42 33.72 -0.74 -5.84
N ARG A 43 34.83 -1.45 -5.61
CA ARG A 43 34.90 -2.91 -5.74
C ARG A 43 35.14 -3.56 -4.39
N ILE A 44 34.35 -4.59 -4.10
CA ILE A 44 34.44 -5.37 -2.87
C ILE A 44 34.69 -6.85 -3.25
N PRO A 45 35.63 -7.56 -2.60
CA PRO A 45 35.86 -8.99 -2.80
C PRO A 45 34.56 -9.78 -2.57
N SER A 46 34.28 -10.75 -3.44
CA SER A 46 33.03 -11.53 -3.33
C SER A 46 33.05 -12.63 -2.27
N HIS A 47 34.18 -12.83 -1.56
CA HIS A 47 34.39 -13.96 -0.63
C HIS A 47 34.84 -13.56 0.78
N CYS A 48 35.11 -12.27 1.04
CA CYS A 48 35.55 -11.80 2.36
C CYS A 48 34.35 -11.37 3.20
N SER A 49 33.93 -12.22 4.14
CA SER A 49 32.80 -11.93 5.05
C SER A 49 33.07 -10.82 6.06
N GLU A 50 34.34 -10.45 6.29
CA GLU A 50 34.74 -9.38 7.23
C GLU A 50 34.80 -7.99 6.58
N ASP A 51 34.58 -7.90 5.26
CA ASP A 51 34.64 -6.64 4.52
C ASP A 51 33.25 -5.97 4.47
N GLY A 52 33.17 -4.72 4.91
CA GLY A 52 31.91 -3.96 4.93
C GLY A 52 32.06 -2.58 4.32
N ILE A 53 30.95 -1.84 4.34
CA ILE A 53 30.93 -0.42 3.99
C ILE A 53 30.59 0.36 5.25
N THR A 54 31.39 1.35 5.57
CA THR A 54 31.08 2.30 6.63
C THR A 54 30.48 3.57 6.04
N LEU A 55 29.38 4.01 6.59
CA LEU A 55 28.77 5.30 6.31
C LEU A 55 29.01 6.20 7.52
N ALA A 56 29.34 7.47 7.28
CA ALA A 56 29.50 8.47 8.34
C ALA A 56 29.08 9.84 7.83
N LEU A 57 28.64 10.73 8.73
CA LEU A 57 28.21 12.07 8.35
C LEU A 57 29.42 12.91 7.95
N LEU A 58 29.47 13.42 6.72
CA LEU A 58 30.62 14.15 6.19
C LEU A 58 30.91 15.42 7.01
N ALA A 59 29.85 16.11 7.47
CA ALA A 59 29.95 17.34 8.25
C ALA A 59 30.66 17.15 9.61
N LEU A 60 30.68 15.94 10.16
CA LEU A 60 31.30 15.63 11.45
C LEU A 60 32.74 15.07 11.31
N GLY A 61 33.20 14.84 10.07
CA GLY A 61 34.56 14.37 9.79
C GLY A 61 34.93 13.10 10.56
N GLU A 62 36.13 13.09 11.15
CA GLU A 62 36.64 11.92 11.92
C GLU A 62 35.86 11.64 13.21
N LYS A 63 35.15 12.63 13.75
CA LYS A 63 34.33 12.49 14.96
C LYS A 63 32.96 11.89 14.67
N ALA A 64 32.61 11.70 13.39
CA ALA A 64 31.35 11.12 12.99
C ALA A 64 31.22 9.69 13.48
N GLN A 65 30.04 9.36 14.02
CA GLN A 65 29.65 7.98 14.23
C GLN A 65 29.66 7.23 12.89
N LYS A 66 30.16 6.00 12.90
CA LYS A 66 30.27 5.15 11.72
C LYS A 66 29.24 4.03 11.79
N TRP A 67 28.38 3.93 10.79
CA TRP A 67 27.44 2.83 10.63
C TRP A 67 27.95 1.85 9.59
N THR A 68 27.89 0.55 9.88
CA THR A 68 28.44 -0.48 8.99
C THR A 68 27.33 -1.24 8.29
N ILE A 69 27.46 -1.40 6.98
CA ILE A 69 26.71 -2.35 6.17
C ILE A 69 27.60 -3.58 5.99
N GLU A 70 27.21 -4.68 6.60
CA GLU A 70 27.98 -5.92 6.59
C GLU A 70 27.92 -6.62 5.22
N HIS A 71 28.99 -7.35 4.90
CA HIS A 71 29.16 -8.06 3.61
C HIS A 71 27.97 -8.93 3.23
N GLU A 72 27.38 -9.59 4.22
CA GLU A 72 26.27 -10.53 4.06
C GLU A 72 24.99 -9.88 3.51
N HIS A 73 24.82 -8.57 3.71
CA HIS A 73 23.71 -7.82 3.11
C HIS A 73 23.98 -7.48 1.64
N LEU A 74 25.24 -7.47 1.22
CA LEU A 74 25.71 -7.12 -0.11
C LEU A 74 25.86 -8.35 -1.01
N VAL A 75 26.23 -9.49 -0.44
CA VAL A 75 26.55 -10.72 -1.16
C VAL A 75 25.50 -11.79 -0.91
N THR A 76 24.92 -12.28 -2.01
CA THR A 76 24.06 -13.46 -2.01
C THR A 76 24.86 -14.70 -1.63
N ARG A 77 24.57 -15.32 -0.48
CA ARG A 77 24.81 -16.76 -0.34
C ARG A 77 23.96 -17.47 -1.39
N ALA A 78 24.49 -18.52 -2.00
CA ALA A 78 23.80 -19.32 -3.02
C ALA A 78 22.54 -19.97 -2.42
N SER A 79 21.47 -19.20 -2.36
CA SER A 79 20.11 -19.68 -2.13
C SER A 79 19.53 -20.09 -3.49
N THR A 80 18.92 -21.28 -3.54
CA THR A 80 18.21 -21.86 -4.68
C THR A 80 16.97 -21.05 -5.10
N ILE A 81 16.62 -20.00 -4.37
CA ILE A 81 15.44 -19.17 -4.62
C ILE A 81 15.88 -17.90 -5.36
N ALA A 82 15.22 -17.61 -6.49
CA ALA A 82 15.43 -16.38 -7.24
C ALA A 82 15.19 -15.17 -6.33
N MET A 83 16.27 -14.44 -6.04
CA MET A 83 16.22 -13.26 -5.16
C MET A 83 15.45 -12.11 -5.79
N PRO A 84 14.69 -11.32 -5.00
CA PRO A 84 14.09 -10.09 -5.46
C PRO A 84 15.17 -9.10 -5.94
N SER A 85 14.83 -8.30 -6.95
CA SER A 85 15.74 -7.34 -7.56
C SER A 85 16.05 -6.15 -6.64
N TRP A 86 15.23 -5.92 -5.61
CA TRP A 86 15.36 -4.88 -4.59
C TRP A 86 15.20 -5.46 -3.18
N ARG A 87 15.93 -4.90 -2.22
CA ARG A 87 15.89 -5.28 -0.81
C ARG A 87 16.21 -4.08 0.08
N SER A 88 15.49 -3.91 1.20
CA SER A 88 15.93 -3.04 2.30
C SER A 88 17.07 -3.72 3.06
N ILE A 89 18.12 -2.97 3.36
CA ILE A 89 19.20 -3.42 4.24
C ILE A 89 18.89 -2.90 5.63
N ASP A 90 18.86 -3.82 6.58
CA ASP A 90 18.74 -3.47 7.99
C ASP A 90 20.05 -2.83 8.44
N VAL A 91 19.94 -1.58 8.86
CA VAL A 91 21.02 -0.82 9.48
C VAL A 91 20.51 -0.36 10.84
N SER A 92 21.44 -0.11 11.77
CA SER A 92 21.14 0.32 13.14
C SER A 92 20.08 1.44 13.20
N GLU A 93 19.21 1.42 14.21
CA GLU A 93 18.05 2.33 14.29
C GLU A 93 18.43 3.81 14.36
N ASP A 94 19.58 4.10 14.95
CA ASP A 94 20.20 5.43 15.06
C ASP A 94 20.89 5.89 13.76
N CYS A 95 20.99 5.02 12.74
CA CYS A 95 21.52 5.41 11.44
C CYS A 95 20.57 6.41 10.76
N PRO A 96 21.05 7.61 10.36
CA PRO A 96 20.21 8.64 9.77
C PRO A 96 19.71 8.29 8.37
N TRP A 97 20.13 7.15 7.81
CA TRP A 97 19.76 6.72 6.48
C TRP A 97 19.01 5.38 6.47
N ARG A 98 18.10 5.24 5.49
CA ARG A 98 17.60 3.94 5.03
C ARG A 98 18.37 3.52 3.81
N VAL A 99 18.76 2.24 3.78
CA VAL A 99 19.62 1.70 2.72
C VAL A 99 18.83 0.67 1.93
N TYR A 100 18.76 0.85 0.62
CA TYR A 100 18.16 -0.13 -0.30
C TYR A 100 19.22 -0.66 -1.25
N CYS A 101 19.23 -1.97 -1.44
CA CYS A 101 20.12 -2.66 -2.36
C CYS A 101 19.34 -3.15 -3.57
N ARG A 102 19.83 -2.83 -4.76
CA ARG A 102 19.33 -3.34 -6.04
C ARG A 102 20.34 -4.24 -6.72
N LYS A 103 19.90 -5.42 -7.16
CA LYS A 103 20.66 -6.33 -8.02
C LYS A 103 20.51 -5.94 -9.49
N ILE A 104 21.62 -5.53 -10.11
CA ILE A 104 21.68 -5.24 -11.55
C ILE A 104 22.12 -6.49 -12.33
N ARG A 105 23.27 -7.06 -11.96
CA ARG A 105 23.84 -8.29 -12.57
C ARG A 105 24.48 -9.15 -11.50
N ARG A 106 25.06 -10.31 -11.84
CA ARG A 106 25.68 -11.22 -10.85
C ARG A 106 26.66 -10.49 -9.91
N HIS A 107 27.50 -9.64 -10.49
CA HIS A 107 28.58 -8.92 -9.81
C HIS A 107 28.39 -7.41 -9.74
N HIS A 108 27.17 -6.91 -9.93
CA HIS A 108 26.89 -5.48 -9.83
C HIS A 108 25.67 -5.22 -8.97
N ARG A 109 25.86 -4.40 -7.94
CA ARG A 109 24.84 -3.95 -7.00
C ARG A 109 24.83 -2.42 -6.93
N ILE A 110 23.66 -1.85 -6.63
CA ILE A 110 23.52 -0.42 -6.32
C ILE A 110 22.93 -0.30 -4.91
N LEU A 111 23.55 0.53 -4.06
CA LEU A 111 23.00 0.96 -2.79
C LEU A 111 22.44 2.37 -2.92
N TYR A 112 21.17 2.52 -2.60
CA TYR A 112 20.50 3.81 -2.51
C TYR A 112 20.39 4.20 -1.04
N LEU A 113 20.93 5.36 -0.71
CA LEU A 113 20.93 5.94 0.63
C LEU A 113 19.86 7.03 0.68
N PHE A 114 18.78 6.79 1.41
CA PHE A 114 17.69 7.75 1.60
C PHE A 114 17.74 8.31 3.02
N PRO A 115 17.25 9.53 3.26
CA PRO A 115 17.11 10.01 4.63
C PRO A 115 16.11 9.13 5.38
N ARG A 116 16.43 8.76 6.61
CA ARG A 116 15.53 8.01 7.48
C ARG A 116 14.45 8.97 7.98
N ARG A 117 13.25 8.83 7.43
CA ARG A 117 12.06 9.57 7.89
C ARG A 117 11.20 8.69 8.78
N SER A 118 10.54 9.31 9.76
CA SER A 118 9.50 8.66 10.55
C SER A 118 8.29 8.40 9.67
N THR A 119 7.89 7.14 9.54
CA THR A 119 6.65 6.78 8.82
C THR A 119 5.40 7.23 9.57
N ALA A 120 5.48 7.34 10.89
CA ALA A 120 4.38 7.81 11.73
C ALA A 120 4.15 9.33 11.61
N GLY A 121 5.14 10.10 11.15
CA GLY A 121 5.12 11.57 11.17
C GLY A 121 5.66 12.23 9.90
N PHE A 122 5.58 11.60 8.73
CA PHE A 122 6.26 12.07 7.52
C PHE A 122 5.69 13.35 6.91
N LEU A 123 4.43 13.71 7.20
CA LEU A 123 3.83 14.96 6.73
C LEU A 123 4.32 16.16 7.54
N SER A 124 4.90 15.93 8.73
CA SER A 124 5.47 17.00 9.56
C SER A 124 6.61 17.76 8.85
N ASP A 125 7.36 17.11 7.97
CA ASP A 125 8.45 17.72 7.20
C ASP A 125 7.94 18.62 6.05
N MET A 126 6.65 18.56 5.71
CA MET A 126 6.06 19.26 4.58
C MET A 126 5.53 20.64 5.00
N HIS A 127 5.51 21.61 4.07
CA HIS A 127 5.04 22.97 4.35
C HIS A 127 3.50 23.04 4.46
N ASP A 128 3.01 23.83 5.41
CA ASP A 128 1.57 23.99 5.69
C ASP A 128 0.76 24.52 4.50
N GLY A 129 1.39 25.34 3.66
CA GLY A 129 0.77 25.89 2.45
C GLY A 129 0.57 24.88 1.31
N CYS A 130 1.11 23.66 1.42
CA CYS A 130 1.00 22.64 0.38
C CYS A 130 -0.47 22.18 0.22
N PRO A 131 -1.07 22.22 -0.99
CA PRO A 131 -2.39 21.65 -1.22
C PRO A 131 -2.37 20.13 -0.96
N LEU A 132 -3.37 19.60 -0.24
CA LEU A 132 -3.43 18.18 0.08
C LEU A 132 -3.40 17.29 -1.18
N SER A 133 -4.01 17.76 -2.27
CA SER A 133 -4.00 17.07 -3.58
C SER A 133 -2.64 16.98 -4.26
N SER A 134 -1.65 17.76 -3.83
CA SER A 134 -0.28 17.70 -4.36
C SER A 134 0.60 16.69 -3.61
N LEU A 135 0.07 16.06 -2.56
CA LEU A 135 0.78 15.08 -1.75
C LEU A 135 0.46 13.67 -2.20
N LEU A 136 1.47 12.80 -2.18
CA LEU A 136 1.27 11.36 -2.32
C LEU A 136 0.95 10.78 -0.94
N LEU A 137 -0.32 10.42 -0.73
CA LEU A 137 -0.80 9.83 0.52
C LEU A 137 -1.05 8.33 0.33
N PRO A 138 -0.29 7.46 1.01
CA PRO A 138 -0.55 6.02 0.99
C PRO A 138 -1.93 5.70 1.60
N GLY A 139 -2.64 4.76 0.99
CA GLY A 139 -3.97 4.35 1.43
C GLY A 139 -4.15 2.84 1.50
N THR A 140 -5.12 2.38 2.30
CA THR A 140 -5.56 0.98 2.35
C THR A 140 -6.98 0.84 1.86
N HIS A 141 -7.20 -0.15 0.97
CA HIS A 141 -8.55 -0.54 0.55
C HIS A 141 -9.22 -1.37 1.64
N ASP A 142 -10.46 -1.00 1.97
CA ASP A 142 -11.27 -1.59 3.03
C ASP A 142 -10.43 -1.82 4.30
N SER A 143 -10.00 -0.71 4.92
CA SER A 143 -8.91 -0.65 5.91
C SER A 143 -9.15 -1.54 7.14
N MET A 144 -10.41 -1.90 7.38
CA MET A 144 -10.84 -2.74 8.51
C MET A 144 -11.16 -4.18 8.11
N ALA A 145 -10.94 -4.57 6.86
CA ALA A 145 -11.30 -5.89 6.34
C ALA A 145 -10.29 -6.98 6.73
N PHE A 146 -10.32 -7.39 8.01
CA PHE A 146 -9.43 -8.38 8.60
C PHE A 146 -9.93 -9.83 8.49
N TYR A 147 -11.20 -10.04 8.16
CA TYR A 147 -11.86 -11.34 8.19
C TYR A 147 -12.54 -11.69 6.86
N GLY A 148 -12.81 -12.99 6.68
CA GLY A 148 -13.50 -13.50 5.48
C GLY A 148 -12.57 -13.94 4.36
N TRP A 149 -11.36 -14.40 4.71
CA TRP A 149 -10.44 -15.06 3.79
C TRP A 149 -11.16 -16.20 3.02
N PRO A 150 -10.92 -16.38 1.71
CA PRO A 150 -9.97 -15.65 0.85
C PRO A 150 -10.56 -14.43 0.13
N VAL A 151 -11.85 -14.14 0.31
CA VAL A 151 -12.58 -13.21 -0.56
C VAL A 151 -12.69 -11.81 0.04
N ALA A 152 -13.04 -11.73 1.33
CA ALA A 152 -13.35 -10.47 2.00
C ALA A 152 -12.22 -9.93 2.89
N GLN A 153 -11.11 -10.65 3.04
CA GLN A 153 -9.96 -10.14 3.80
C GLN A 153 -9.05 -9.30 2.88
N CYS A 154 -8.89 -8.02 3.18
CA CYS A 154 -7.97 -7.12 2.47
C CYS A 154 -6.75 -6.73 3.31
N GLN A 155 -6.85 -6.79 4.64
CA GLN A 155 -5.78 -6.42 5.57
C GLN A 155 -5.44 -7.59 6.51
N SER A 156 -4.22 -7.63 7.05
CA SER A 156 -3.84 -8.62 8.06
C SER A 156 -4.31 -8.19 9.45
N ILE A 157 -4.68 -9.16 10.29
CA ILE A 157 -4.94 -8.93 11.72
C ILE A 157 -3.67 -8.42 12.43
N ASP A 158 -2.48 -8.80 11.94
CA ASP A 158 -1.18 -8.35 12.47
C ASP A 158 -0.88 -6.87 12.12
N THR A 159 -1.67 -6.28 11.23
CA THR A 159 -1.60 -4.87 10.85
C THR A 159 -2.91 -4.16 11.20
N PRO A 160 -3.27 -4.07 12.50
CA PRO A 160 -4.45 -3.33 12.92
C PRO A 160 -4.32 -1.85 12.55
N LEU A 161 -5.41 -1.09 12.68
CA LEU A 161 -5.45 0.30 12.22
C LEU A 161 -4.31 1.16 12.79
N SER A 162 -3.97 1.03 14.07
CA SER A 162 -2.84 1.75 14.68
C SER A 162 -1.52 1.48 13.95
N VAL A 163 -1.22 0.22 13.65
CA VAL A 163 -0.01 -0.19 12.91
C VAL A 163 -0.04 0.33 11.48
N GLN A 164 -1.21 0.34 10.81
CA GLN A 164 -1.33 0.95 9.47
C GLN A 164 -0.95 2.44 9.51
N LEU A 165 -1.44 3.18 10.51
CA LEU A 165 -1.16 4.60 10.68
C LEU A 165 0.33 4.86 10.99
N GLU A 166 0.93 4.11 11.92
CA GLU A 166 2.35 4.19 12.24
C GLU A 166 3.25 3.80 11.05
N SER A 167 2.76 2.94 10.17
CA SER A 167 3.44 2.52 8.94
C SER A 167 3.32 3.53 7.79
N GLY A 168 2.59 4.62 7.97
CA GLY A 168 2.49 5.74 7.02
C GLY A 168 1.20 5.77 6.17
N ILE A 169 0.18 4.97 6.50
CA ILE A 169 -1.13 5.07 5.84
C ILE A 169 -1.84 6.35 6.28
N ARG A 170 -2.34 7.13 5.32
CA ARG A 170 -3.06 8.39 5.54
C ARG A 170 -4.41 8.45 4.83
N VAL A 171 -4.71 7.53 3.93
CA VAL A 171 -6.03 7.39 3.31
C VAL A 171 -6.68 6.08 3.77
N LEU A 172 -7.84 6.19 4.41
CA LEU A 172 -8.58 5.06 4.96
C LEU A 172 -9.87 4.86 4.17
N ASP A 173 -10.16 3.63 3.75
CA ASP A 173 -11.46 3.25 3.20
C ASP A 173 -12.24 2.48 4.27
N ILE A 174 -13.13 3.19 4.97
CA ILE A 174 -13.94 2.68 6.06
C ILE A 174 -15.34 2.38 5.55
N ARG A 175 -15.72 1.11 5.64
CA ARG A 175 -16.98 0.60 5.11
C ARG A 175 -17.82 0.08 6.26
N LEU A 176 -19.05 0.58 6.39
CA LEU A 176 -19.87 0.38 7.58
C LEU A 176 -21.26 -0.15 7.23
N ALA A 177 -21.83 -0.91 8.17
CA ALA A 177 -23.23 -1.27 8.22
C ALA A 177 -23.83 -0.87 9.57
N LEU A 178 -25.12 -0.55 9.59
CA LEU A 178 -25.84 -0.21 10.81
C LEU A 178 -26.51 -1.46 11.41
N VAL A 179 -25.91 -2.02 12.45
CA VAL A 179 -26.38 -3.25 13.10
C VAL A 179 -26.86 -2.93 14.51
N LYS A 180 -28.18 -3.10 14.75
CA LYS A 180 -28.81 -2.80 16.05
C LYS A 180 -28.45 -1.40 16.55
N ASP A 181 -28.60 -0.42 15.65
CA ASP A 181 -28.31 1.00 15.86
C ASP A 181 -26.85 1.32 16.23
N ARG A 182 -25.90 0.43 15.92
CA ARG A 182 -24.46 0.69 15.99
C ARG A 182 -23.80 0.51 14.64
N LEU A 183 -22.91 1.41 14.29
CA LEU A 183 -22.10 1.31 13.08
C LEU A 183 -20.95 0.34 13.30
N ILE A 184 -20.88 -0.69 12.45
CA ILE A 184 -19.86 -1.74 12.50
C ILE A 184 -19.18 -1.83 11.14
N ALA A 185 -17.88 -2.08 11.12
CA ALA A 185 -17.10 -2.32 9.90
C ALA A 185 -17.56 -3.59 9.16
N TYR A 186 -17.71 -3.49 7.84
CA TYR A 186 -18.21 -4.55 6.96
C TYR A 186 -17.50 -4.54 5.61
N HIS A 187 -17.38 -5.72 4.99
CA HIS A 187 -16.99 -5.87 3.59
C HIS A 187 -18.06 -6.69 2.87
N GLY A 188 -18.91 -6.01 2.08
CA GLY A 188 -20.12 -6.61 1.54
C GLY A 188 -21.00 -7.14 2.67
N ILE A 189 -21.34 -8.42 2.61
CA ILE A 189 -22.15 -9.09 3.65
C ILE A 189 -21.34 -9.57 4.86
N THR A 190 -20.02 -9.41 4.86
CA THR A 190 -19.14 -10.01 5.87
C THR A 190 -18.81 -9.01 6.97
N PRO A 191 -19.18 -9.27 8.25
CA PRO A 191 -18.82 -8.40 9.36
C PRO A 191 -17.32 -8.45 9.64
N GLN A 192 -16.72 -7.27 9.80
CA GLN A 192 -15.33 -7.09 10.18
C GLN A 192 -15.12 -6.84 11.68
N ARG A 193 -16.23 -6.92 12.44
CA ARG A 193 -16.27 -7.00 13.91
C ARG A 193 -15.69 -5.79 14.65
N THR A 194 -15.41 -4.68 13.96
CA THR A 194 -14.89 -3.46 14.59
C THR A 194 -15.96 -2.37 14.58
N PRO A 195 -16.44 -1.91 15.74
CA PRO A 195 -17.32 -0.74 15.85
C PRO A 195 -16.67 0.53 15.30
N PHE A 196 -17.49 1.42 14.72
CA PHE A 196 -16.98 2.70 14.21
C PHE A 196 -16.39 3.57 15.33
N HIS A 197 -16.96 3.51 16.53
CA HIS A 197 -16.43 4.15 17.73
C HIS A 197 -14.94 3.81 17.99
N ASP A 198 -14.55 2.54 17.85
CA ASP A 198 -13.18 2.08 18.11
C ASP A 198 -12.22 2.56 17.01
N ILE A 199 -12.72 2.66 15.78
CA ILE A 199 -12.00 3.26 14.64
C ILE A 199 -11.72 4.74 14.94
N LEU A 200 -12.74 5.50 15.34
CA LEU A 200 -12.60 6.91 15.72
C LEU A 200 -11.65 7.10 16.89
N THR A 201 -11.72 6.22 17.90
CA THR A 201 -10.79 6.25 19.04
C THR A 201 -9.35 6.12 18.58
N THR A 202 -9.07 5.16 17.69
CA THR A 202 -7.72 4.93 17.15
C THR A 202 -7.24 6.12 16.32
N MET A 203 -8.11 6.65 15.46
CA MET A 203 -7.80 7.85 14.65
C MET A 203 -7.50 9.07 15.53
N HIS A 204 -8.34 9.33 16.52
CA HIS A 204 -8.19 10.46 17.43
C HIS A 204 -6.89 10.34 18.23
N ALA A 205 -6.57 9.15 18.76
CA ALA A 205 -5.31 8.91 19.46
C ALA A 205 -4.10 9.19 18.55
N PHE A 206 -4.12 8.73 17.30
CA PHE A 206 -3.07 9.02 16.34
C PHE A 206 -2.95 10.52 16.02
N LEU A 207 -4.06 11.20 15.76
CA LEU A 207 -4.08 12.62 15.39
C LEU A 207 -3.71 13.56 16.56
N THR A 208 -3.75 13.10 17.81
CA THR A 208 -3.42 13.90 19.00
C THR A 208 -2.10 13.52 19.65
N ALA A 209 -1.52 12.37 19.31
CA ALA A 209 -0.23 11.94 19.86
C ALA A 209 0.90 12.92 19.47
N PRO A 210 1.86 13.22 20.39
CA PRO A 210 2.95 14.17 20.11
C PRO A 210 3.78 13.85 18.87
N ALA A 211 3.92 12.58 18.51
CA ALA A 211 4.71 12.14 17.36
C ALA A 211 4.00 12.32 16.01
N SER A 212 2.67 12.47 16.00
CA SER A 212 1.83 12.43 14.80
C SER A 212 0.75 13.52 14.75
N CYS A 213 0.72 14.45 15.71
CA CYS A 213 -0.25 15.55 15.76
C CYS A 213 -0.13 16.54 14.59
N ARG A 214 0.96 16.48 13.82
CA ARG A 214 1.14 17.24 12.58
C ARG A 214 0.68 16.47 11.33
N GLU A 215 0.18 15.25 11.47
CA GLU A 215 -0.36 14.46 10.37
C GLU A 215 -1.84 14.79 10.12
N THR A 216 -2.39 14.28 9.02
CA THR A 216 -3.83 14.34 8.69
C THR A 216 -4.27 13.01 8.12
N LEU A 217 -5.55 12.67 8.28
CA LEU A 217 -6.16 11.51 7.63
C LEU A 217 -7.15 11.96 6.57
N VAL A 218 -7.26 11.21 5.47
CA VAL A 218 -8.39 11.28 4.54
C VAL A 218 -9.21 10.01 4.76
N VAL A 219 -10.47 10.15 5.14
CA VAL A 219 -11.30 9.02 5.55
C VAL A 219 -12.49 8.90 4.62
N SER A 220 -12.42 7.92 3.72
CA SER A 220 -13.54 7.49 2.90
C SER A 220 -14.52 6.72 3.77
N ILE A 221 -15.77 7.17 3.87
CA ILE A 221 -16.85 6.43 4.55
C ILE A 221 -17.86 5.98 3.51
N LYS A 222 -18.16 4.67 3.49
CA LYS A 222 -19.14 4.05 2.60
C LYS A 222 -20.11 3.17 3.38
N GLN A 223 -21.38 3.19 2.99
CA GLN A 223 -22.39 2.24 3.45
C GLN A 223 -22.27 0.89 2.71
N GLU A 224 -22.45 -0.23 3.42
CA GLU A 224 -22.45 -1.60 2.87
C GLU A 224 -23.83 -2.29 2.92
N ASP A 225 -24.73 -1.85 3.79
CA ASP A 225 -26.00 -2.52 4.09
C ASP A 225 -27.23 -1.87 3.44
N PHE A 226 -27.08 -1.35 2.20
CA PHE A 226 -28.14 -0.67 1.46
C PHE A 226 -29.43 -1.49 1.31
N ALA A 227 -29.34 -2.81 1.33
CA ALA A 227 -30.51 -3.69 1.21
C ALA A 227 -31.42 -3.69 2.44
N THR A 228 -30.90 -3.30 3.62
CA THR A 228 -31.62 -3.37 4.89
C THR A 228 -31.75 -2.03 5.60
N THR A 229 -30.83 -1.09 5.33
CA THR A 229 -30.77 0.20 6.01
C THR A 229 -30.95 1.33 4.99
N PRO A 230 -32.01 2.15 5.09
CA PRO A 230 -32.17 3.33 4.26
C PRO A 230 -31.01 4.32 4.44
N ALA A 231 -30.56 4.93 3.35
CA ALA A 231 -29.42 5.86 3.34
C ALA A 231 -29.55 7.02 4.35
N PRO A 232 -30.73 7.66 4.55
CA PRO A 232 -30.87 8.72 5.56
C PRO A 232 -30.64 8.22 6.99
N LYS A 233 -31.06 6.98 7.31
CA LYS A 233 -30.86 6.39 8.63
C LYS A 233 -29.37 6.12 8.88
N PHE A 234 -28.67 5.58 7.88
CA PHE A 234 -27.23 5.39 7.94
C PHE A 234 -26.49 6.73 8.09
N SER A 235 -26.84 7.72 7.26
CA SER A 235 -26.25 9.07 7.30
C SER A 235 -26.39 9.71 8.68
N ALA A 236 -27.60 9.66 9.27
CA ALA A 236 -27.84 10.19 10.61
C ALA A 236 -27.03 9.48 11.70
N ALA A 237 -26.86 8.16 11.60
CA ALA A 237 -26.02 7.40 12.53
C ALA A 237 -24.53 7.77 12.41
N VAL A 238 -24.03 7.97 11.18
CA VAL A 238 -22.64 8.40 10.95
C VAL A 238 -22.43 9.80 11.49
N HIS A 239 -23.35 10.74 11.21
CA HIS A 239 -23.31 12.09 11.74
C HIS A 239 -23.27 12.10 13.27
N ALA A 240 -24.18 11.36 13.92
CA ALA A 240 -24.22 11.26 15.38
C ALA A 240 -22.89 10.74 15.95
N GLU A 241 -22.39 9.61 15.45
CA GLU A 241 -21.15 9.01 15.95
C GLU A 241 -19.94 9.92 15.71
N MET A 242 -19.85 10.61 14.57
CA MET A 242 -18.77 11.56 14.28
C MET A 242 -18.78 12.76 15.23
N PHE A 243 -19.96 13.26 15.61
CA PHE A 243 -20.08 14.51 16.37
C PHE A 243 -20.00 14.28 17.88
N SER A 244 -20.55 13.17 18.38
CA SER A 244 -20.52 12.83 19.81
C SER A 244 -19.43 11.84 20.20
N GLY A 245 -18.82 11.15 19.23
CA GLY A 245 -17.80 10.14 19.47
C GLY A 245 -16.40 10.73 19.76
N PRO A 246 -15.37 9.86 19.82
CA PRO A 246 -13.99 10.25 20.08
C PRO A 246 -13.50 11.32 19.10
N GLY A 247 -12.88 12.38 19.63
CA GLY A 247 -12.45 13.55 18.86
C GLY A 247 -13.57 14.54 18.49
N GLY A 248 -14.83 14.06 18.43
CA GLY A 248 -16.01 14.85 18.12
C GLY A 248 -15.92 15.59 16.78
N LYS A 249 -16.80 16.58 16.62
CA LYS A 249 -16.86 17.42 15.41
C LYS A 249 -15.50 18.05 15.03
N GLU A 250 -14.72 18.49 16.01
CA GLU A 250 -13.48 19.24 15.79
C GLU A 250 -12.35 18.42 15.18
N MET A 251 -12.39 17.09 15.32
CA MET A 251 -11.48 16.18 14.61
C MET A 251 -11.71 16.22 13.09
N TRP A 252 -12.88 16.63 12.63
CA TRP A 252 -13.25 16.55 11.23
C TRP A 252 -13.08 17.87 10.48
N TYR A 253 -12.54 17.77 9.28
CA TYR A 253 -12.62 18.80 8.27
C TYR A 253 -13.75 18.43 7.30
N LEU A 254 -14.79 19.26 7.24
CA LEU A 254 -16.06 18.95 6.59
C LEU A 254 -16.39 19.86 5.40
N GLU A 255 -15.59 20.88 5.10
CA GLU A 255 -15.87 21.75 3.96
C GLU A 255 -15.71 21.00 2.64
N ASN A 256 -16.61 21.23 1.68
CA ASN A 256 -16.56 20.64 0.34
C ASN A 256 -15.51 21.29 -0.58
N ARG A 257 -14.25 21.19 -0.17
CA ARG A 257 -13.08 21.60 -0.95
C ARG A 257 -11.85 20.78 -0.58
N ILE A 258 -10.84 20.85 -1.44
CA ILE A 258 -9.52 20.30 -1.13
C ILE A 258 -8.78 21.32 -0.23
N PRO A 259 -8.40 20.94 1.01
CA PRO A 259 -7.70 21.83 1.93
C PRO A 259 -6.19 21.90 1.64
N ARG A 260 -5.54 22.89 2.23
CA ARG A 260 -4.09 22.90 2.43
C ARG A 260 -3.73 22.05 3.64
N LEU A 261 -2.52 21.49 3.65
CA LEU A 261 -2.05 20.60 4.71
C LEU A 261 -2.15 21.24 6.10
N GLY A 262 -1.79 22.52 6.24
CA GLY A 262 -1.85 23.25 7.51
C GLY A 262 -3.25 23.36 8.11
N GLU A 263 -4.30 23.38 7.28
CA GLU A 263 -5.70 23.50 7.74
C GLU A 263 -6.21 22.20 8.38
N VAL A 264 -5.56 21.08 8.09
CA VAL A 264 -6.02 19.73 8.43
C VAL A 264 -5.05 18.93 9.28
N ARG A 265 -3.94 19.52 9.73
CA ARG A 265 -3.07 18.88 10.72
C ARG A 265 -3.83 18.61 12.01
N GLY A 266 -3.68 17.40 12.54
CA GLY A 266 -4.44 16.92 13.69
C GLY A 266 -5.92 16.64 13.39
N LYS A 267 -6.33 16.68 12.11
CA LYS A 267 -7.71 16.47 11.67
C LYS A 267 -7.83 15.38 10.60
N ALA A 268 -9.05 14.86 10.47
CA ALA A 268 -9.48 13.95 9.43
C ALA A 268 -10.34 14.70 8.40
N VAL A 269 -9.92 14.69 7.14
CA VAL A 269 -10.72 15.13 6.00
C VAL A 269 -11.74 14.06 5.69
N LEU A 270 -13.02 14.41 5.78
CA LEU A 270 -14.08 13.51 5.38
C LEU A 270 -14.10 13.36 3.87
N PHE A 271 -14.14 12.12 3.40
CA PHE A 271 -14.46 11.77 2.03
C PHE A 271 -15.75 10.95 2.05
N SER A 272 -16.85 11.58 1.71
CA SER A 272 -18.18 10.98 1.84
C SER A 272 -18.54 10.17 0.60
N ARG A 273 -18.86 8.89 0.80
CA ARG A 273 -19.50 8.01 -0.19
C ARG A 273 -20.87 7.54 0.34
N PHE A 274 -21.52 8.42 1.10
CA PHE A 274 -22.83 8.26 1.73
C PHE A 274 -23.50 9.65 1.83
N GLY A 275 -24.74 9.72 2.30
CA GLY A 275 -25.42 10.99 2.59
C GLY A 275 -26.17 11.61 1.40
N GLU A 276 -26.10 11.01 0.21
CA GLU A 276 -26.86 11.40 -0.99
C GLU A 276 -26.81 12.92 -1.27
N ASN A 277 -27.90 13.65 -0.98
CA ASN A 277 -28.05 15.09 -1.21
C ASN A 277 -27.69 15.96 0.02
N GLY A 278 -27.15 15.38 1.08
CA GLY A 278 -26.76 16.09 2.30
C GLY A 278 -27.87 16.24 3.34
N ASP A 279 -28.98 15.52 3.19
CA ASP A 279 -30.09 15.60 4.15
C ASP A 279 -29.65 15.18 5.56
N GLY A 280 -30.00 16.00 6.55
CA GLY A 280 -29.64 15.79 7.96
C GLY A 280 -28.28 16.37 8.38
N TRP A 281 -27.57 17.06 7.47
CA TRP A 281 -26.33 17.77 7.78
C TRP A 281 -26.54 19.29 7.73
N ASP A 282 -26.08 20.01 8.77
CA ASP A 282 -26.20 21.47 8.87
C ASP A 282 -25.31 22.17 7.82
N GLY A 283 -25.87 22.43 6.64
CA GLY A 283 -25.15 22.94 5.46
C GLY A 283 -25.19 22.00 4.25
N GLY A 284 -25.89 20.87 4.36
CA GLY A 284 -26.11 19.93 3.26
C GLY A 284 -24.80 19.38 2.68
N LEU A 285 -24.69 19.42 1.35
CA LEU A 285 -23.50 18.95 0.63
C LEU A 285 -22.22 19.73 0.94
N GLU A 286 -22.32 20.98 1.40
CA GLU A 286 -21.15 21.82 1.69
C GLU A 286 -20.40 21.37 2.96
N VAL A 287 -21.03 20.54 3.79
CA VAL A 287 -20.47 20.06 5.07
C VAL A 287 -20.29 18.54 5.12
N LEU A 288 -20.23 17.89 3.95
CA LEU A 288 -19.97 16.45 3.79
C LEU A 288 -18.52 16.14 3.37
N GLY A 289 -17.60 17.09 3.57
CA GLY A 289 -16.22 16.99 3.13
C GLY A 289 -16.13 16.85 1.61
N ILE A 290 -15.16 16.08 1.13
CA ILE A 290 -15.06 15.74 -0.29
C ILE A 290 -16.21 14.79 -0.62
N HIS A 291 -17.22 15.26 -1.35
CA HIS A 291 -18.41 14.46 -1.68
C HIS A 291 -18.63 14.39 -3.20
N PRO A 292 -18.17 13.32 -3.88
CA PRO A 292 -18.50 13.11 -5.28
C PRO A 292 -19.99 12.78 -5.43
N THR A 293 -20.72 13.59 -6.20
CA THR A 293 -22.13 13.36 -6.54
C THR A 293 -22.35 12.10 -7.40
N THR A 294 -21.29 11.60 -8.04
CA THR A 294 -21.34 10.38 -8.87
C THR A 294 -20.13 9.51 -8.58
N TRP A 295 -20.37 8.25 -8.21
CA TRP A 295 -19.34 7.21 -8.06
C TRP A 295 -19.75 5.97 -8.88
N PRO A 296 -19.46 5.93 -10.19
CA PRO A 296 -19.86 4.83 -11.04
C PRO A 296 -19.13 3.53 -10.63
N ASP A 297 -19.88 2.43 -10.62
CA ASP A 297 -19.31 1.12 -10.33
C ASP A 297 -18.42 0.67 -11.49
N SER A 298 -17.13 0.43 -11.20
CA SER A 298 -16.19 -0.23 -12.10
C SER A 298 -16.09 0.35 -13.52
N ALA A 299 -16.21 1.69 -13.64
CA ALA A 299 -16.06 2.39 -14.92
C ALA A 299 -14.65 2.23 -15.49
N ARG A 300 -14.54 1.77 -16.75
CA ARG A 300 -13.25 1.42 -17.37
C ARG A 300 -12.36 2.60 -17.74
N ASP A 301 -12.92 3.80 -17.85
CA ASP A 301 -12.18 4.99 -18.26
C ASP A 301 -11.92 5.94 -17.09
N GLY A 302 -12.24 5.47 -15.87
CA GLY A 302 -12.35 6.34 -14.71
C GLY A 302 -13.56 7.24 -14.79
N PHE A 303 -13.70 8.09 -13.78
CA PHE A 303 -14.70 9.15 -13.81
C PHE A 303 -14.11 10.38 -13.17
N SER A 304 -14.44 11.54 -13.74
CA SER A 304 -14.29 12.82 -13.07
C SER A 304 -15.61 13.16 -12.39
N CYS A 305 -15.56 13.41 -11.08
CA CYS A 305 -16.68 14.02 -10.38
C CYS A 305 -16.20 15.34 -9.79
N GLY A 306 -16.50 16.44 -10.48
CA GLY A 306 -15.98 17.76 -10.13
C GLY A 306 -14.45 17.79 -10.09
N ARG A 307 -13.87 17.85 -8.88
CA ARG A 307 -12.41 18.01 -8.62
C ARG A 307 -11.62 16.69 -8.47
N MET A 308 -12.23 15.53 -8.72
CA MET A 308 -11.62 14.23 -8.37
C MET A 308 -11.73 13.21 -9.50
N THR A 309 -10.71 12.36 -9.65
CA THR A 309 -10.68 11.23 -10.59
C THR A 309 -10.35 9.91 -9.87
N GLY A 310 -11.07 8.82 -10.19
CA GLY A 310 -10.85 7.51 -9.56
C GLY A 310 -11.24 6.32 -10.44
N ILE A 311 -10.55 5.17 -10.31
CA ILE A 311 -10.83 3.95 -11.11
C ILE A 311 -10.45 2.61 -10.43
N PRO A 312 -11.32 1.57 -10.46
CA PRO A 312 -10.99 0.17 -10.14
C PRO A 312 -10.95 -0.78 -11.38
N PHE A 313 -10.03 -1.78 -11.42
CA PHE A 313 -9.72 -2.58 -12.63
C PHE A 313 -9.36 -4.09 -12.41
N PRO A 314 -8.95 -4.90 -13.43
CA PRO A 314 -8.34 -6.24 -13.29
C PRO A 314 -6.79 -6.27 -13.38
N PRO A 315 -6.08 -7.34 -12.93
CA PRO A 315 -4.68 -7.28 -12.45
C PRO A 315 -3.58 -6.80 -13.43
N SER A 316 -3.63 -7.13 -14.72
CA SER A 316 -2.58 -6.75 -15.69
C SER A 316 -2.76 -5.34 -16.24
N GLU A 317 -4.00 -4.91 -16.45
CA GLU A 317 -4.34 -3.55 -16.89
C GLU A 317 -4.26 -2.55 -15.71
N LYS A 318 -4.55 -3.01 -14.48
CA LYS A 318 -4.40 -2.25 -13.23
C LYS A 318 -3.03 -1.59 -13.10
N VAL A 319 -1.97 -2.37 -13.29
CA VAL A 319 -0.60 -1.87 -13.06
C VAL A 319 -0.26 -0.78 -14.06
N VAL A 320 -0.63 -0.96 -15.34
CA VAL A 320 -0.37 0.03 -16.39
C VAL A 320 -1.18 1.31 -16.16
N ARG A 321 -2.50 1.20 -15.96
CA ARG A 321 -3.36 2.38 -15.77
C ARG A 321 -3.10 3.12 -14.46
N ALA A 322 -2.80 2.39 -13.39
CA ALA A 322 -2.48 3.03 -12.14
C ALA A 322 -1.07 3.65 -12.17
N ALA A 323 -0.14 3.11 -12.97
CA ALA A 323 1.13 3.78 -13.26
C ALA A 323 0.94 5.04 -14.14
N GLU A 324 0.04 5.02 -15.12
CA GLU A 324 -0.32 6.22 -15.92
C GLU A 324 -0.91 7.32 -15.03
N ASN A 325 -1.77 6.99 -14.06
CA ASN A 325 -2.35 7.96 -13.12
C ASN A 325 -1.35 8.49 -12.06
N LEU A 326 -0.19 7.84 -11.90
CA LEU A 326 0.90 8.35 -11.06
C LEU A 326 1.74 9.39 -11.79
N LEU A 327 1.61 9.50 -13.12
CA LEU A 327 2.25 10.55 -13.90
C LEU A 327 1.38 11.82 -13.81
N PRO A 328 2.00 13.00 -13.61
CA PRO A 328 1.27 14.25 -13.72
C PRO A 328 0.70 14.39 -15.14
N PRO A 329 -0.50 14.98 -15.30
CA PRO A 329 -1.05 15.22 -16.63
C PRO A 329 -0.11 16.12 -17.45
N ASP A 330 -0.06 15.90 -18.77
CA ASP A 330 0.82 16.65 -19.68
C ASP A 330 0.52 18.16 -19.71
N GLU A 331 -0.72 18.55 -19.37
CA GLU A 331 -1.13 19.95 -19.23
C GLU A 331 -1.56 20.26 -17.78
N PRO A 332 -1.22 21.46 -17.25
CA PRO A 332 -1.65 21.89 -15.93
C PRO A 332 -3.18 22.01 -15.89
N ALA A 333 -3.81 21.22 -15.03
CA ALA A 333 -5.25 21.25 -14.87
C ALA A 333 -5.73 22.64 -14.42
N PRO A 334 -6.90 23.13 -14.91
CA PRO A 334 -7.44 24.44 -14.55
C PRO A 334 -7.84 24.56 -13.07
N MET A 335 -7.80 23.45 -12.32
CA MET A 335 -8.21 23.33 -10.92
C MET A 335 -7.43 22.20 -10.23
N PRO A 336 -7.30 22.21 -8.89
CA PRO A 336 -6.64 21.13 -8.15
C PRO A 336 -7.40 19.81 -8.35
N ILE A 337 -6.68 18.77 -8.77
CA ILE A 337 -7.21 17.40 -8.96
C ILE A 337 -6.69 16.49 -7.84
N LEU A 338 -7.60 15.79 -7.16
CA LEU A 338 -7.23 14.68 -6.28
C LEU A 338 -7.31 13.36 -7.05
N ASN A 339 -6.15 12.69 -7.24
CA ASN A 339 -6.09 11.38 -7.88
C ASN A 339 -6.15 10.27 -6.81
N VAL A 340 -7.09 9.33 -6.97
CA VAL A 340 -7.21 8.18 -6.05
C VAL A 340 -7.07 6.86 -6.81
N PRO A 341 -5.82 6.40 -7.08
CA PRO A 341 -5.59 5.12 -7.75
C PRO A 341 -5.76 3.95 -6.78
N PHE A 342 -6.56 2.95 -7.15
CA PHE A 342 -6.73 1.72 -6.37
C PHE A 342 -5.79 0.61 -6.84
N PHE A 343 -4.83 0.24 -5.99
CA PHE A 343 -3.98 -0.93 -6.16
C PHE A 343 -4.36 -2.03 -5.15
N PRO A 344 -5.32 -2.92 -5.44
CA PRO A 344 -5.57 -4.06 -4.57
C PRO A 344 -4.48 -5.10 -4.79
N LEU A 345 -3.48 -5.08 -3.91
CA LEU A 345 -2.46 -6.12 -3.78
C LEU A 345 -2.86 -7.18 -2.74
N ALA A 346 -4.16 -7.43 -2.56
CA ALA A 346 -4.67 -8.54 -1.76
C ALA A 346 -4.46 -9.87 -2.51
N ALA A 347 -3.20 -10.19 -2.79
CA ALA A 347 -2.76 -11.51 -3.17
C ALA A 347 -2.01 -12.11 -1.97
N PRO A 348 -2.00 -13.44 -1.78
CA PRO A 348 -1.11 -14.11 -0.83
C PRO A 348 0.28 -13.44 -0.79
N PRO A 349 0.95 -13.33 0.37
CA PRO A 349 2.25 -12.66 0.47
C PRO A 349 3.27 -13.08 -0.60
N THR A 350 3.23 -14.35 -1.01
CA THR A 350 3.99 -14.90 -2.14
C THR A 350 3.71 -14.17 -3.47
N LEU A 351 2.46 -13.91 -3.80
CA LEU A 351 2.06 -13.18 -5.01
C LEU A 351 2.29 -11.67 -4.90
N ALA A 352 2.05 -11.07 -3.73
CA ALA A 352 2.36 -9.67 -3.47
C ALA A 352 3.87 -9.37 -3.53
N GLN A 353 4.72 -10.37 -3.25
CA GLN A 353 6.17 -10.32 -3.42
C GLN A 353 6.65 -10.65 -4.85
N GLY A 354 5.74 -10.86 -5.81
CA GLY A 354 6.08 -11.04 -7.22
C GLY A 354 6.42 -12.49 -7.64
N PHE A 355 6.05 -13.52 -6.87
CA PHE A 355 6.35 -14.92 -7.24
C PHE A 355 5.44 -15.52 -8.33
N GLY A 356 4.45 -14.79 -8.84
CA GLY A 356 3.56 -15.27 -9.90
C GLY A 356 2.66 -16.44 -9.48
N TRP A 357 1.56 -16.64 -10.21
CA TRP A 357 0.64 -17.74 -9.95
C TRP A 357 1.35 -19.08 -10.23
N PRO A 358 1.25 -20.10 -9.36
CA PRO A 358 1.69 -21.44 -9.75
C PRO A 358 0.84 -21.88 -10.94
N ASN A 359 1.45 -22.09 -12.10
CA ASN A 359 0.76 -22.68 -13.25
C ASN A 359 0.20 -24.04 -12.81
N SER A 360 -1.12 -24.13 -12.65
CA SER A 360 -1.82 -25.39 -12.44
C SER A 360 -1.89 -26.15 -13.76
N SER A 361 -0.74 -26.63 -14.21
CA SER A 361 -0.62 -27.62 -15.29
C SER A 361 0.30 -28.72 -14.80
N HIS A 362 -0.22 -29.59 -13.94
CA HIS A 362 0.38 -30.89 -13.71
C HIS A 362 -0.50 -31.99 -14.34
N PRO A 363 0.10 -32.93 -15.08
CA PRO A 363 -0.61 -34.05 -15.70
C PRO A 363 -1.14 -35.03 -14.63
N PRO A 364 -2.13 -35.87 -14.95
CA PRO A 364 -2.77 -36.74 -13.96
C PRO A 364 -1.76 -37.77 -13.44
N VAL A 365 -1.51 -37.75 -12.13
CA VAL A 365 -0.76 -38.79 -11.42
C VAL A 365 -1.77 -39.82 -10.90
N SER A 366 -1.57 -41.07 -11.29
CA SER A 366 -2.31 -42.25 -10.84
C SER A 366 -2.04 -42.55 -9.36
N HIS A 367 -3.09 -42.82 -8.60
CA HIS A 367 -2.99 -43.29 -7.21
C HIS A 367 -2.77 -44.80 -7.14
N PRO A 368 -1.83 -45.30 -6.31
CA PRO A 368 -1.89 -46.63 -5.73
C PRO A 368 -2.49 -46.59 -4.30
N PRO A 369 -2.95 -47.74 -3.76
CA PRO A 369 -4.00 -47.78 -2.74
C PRO A 369 -3.52 -47.56 -1.30
N ARG A 370 -4.50 -47.22 -0.46
CA ARG A 370 -4.42 -46.92 0.98
C ARG A 370 -3.83 -48.09 1.79
N SER A 371 -2.95 -47.76 2.73
CA SER A 371 -2.72 -48.55 3.93
C SER A 371 -2.99 -47.71 5.19
N SER A 372 -3.62 -48.36 6.16
CA SER A 372 -4.16 -47.84 7.41
C SER A 372 -3.10 -47.68 8.49
N CYS A 373 -3.00 -46.51 9.11
CA CYS A 373 -2.45 -46.33 10.45
C CYS A 373 -3.19 -45.19 11.18
N ALA A 374 -3.62 -45.44 12.41
CA ALA A 374 -4.41 -44.54 13.25
C ALA A 374 -3.55 -43.38 13.84
N PRO A 375 -4.13 -42.21 14.12
CA PRO A 375 -3.43 -41.11 14.79
C PRO A 375 -3.46 -41.24 16.33
N PRO A 376 -2.44 -40.72 17.05
CA PRO A 376 -2.39 -40.71 18.51
C PRO A 376 -3.32 -39.63 19.13
N PRO A 377 -3.68 -39.75 20.43
CA PRO A 377 -4.69 -38.89 21.07
C PRO A 377 -4.18 -37.47 21.39
N LYS A 378 -5.11 -36.51 21.36
CA LYS A 378 -4.88 -35.09 21.69
C LYS A 378 -4.94 -34.83 23.21
N PRO A 379 -4.18 -33.87 23.75
CA PRO A 379 -4.33 -33.42 25.13
C PRO A 379 -5.50 -32.43 25.29
N GLU A 380 -6.24 -32.56 26.39
CA GLU A 380 -7.30 -31.67 26.87
C GLU A 380 -6.74 -30.33 27.38
N LEU A 381 -7.40 -29.23 27.02
CA LEU A 381 -7.25 -27.91 27.64
C LEU A 381 -8.64 -27.26 27.74
N ASN A 382 -8.95 -26.75 28.94
CA ASN A 382 -10.23 -26.12 29.32
C ASN A 382 -10.51 -24.81 28.55
N PRO A 383 -11.79 -24.43 28.34
CA PRO A 383 -12.18 -23.31 27.49
C PRO A 383 -12.21 -21.97 28.26
N PRO A 384 -12.00 -20.81 27.59
CA PRO A 384 -12.42 -19.51 28.10
C PRO A 384 -13.82 -19.11 27.60
N LEU A 385 -14.48 -18.25 28.38
CA LEU A 385 -15.86 -17.77 28.23
C LEU A 385 -16.22 -17.23 26.83
N HIS A 386 -17.31 -17.75 26.27
CA HIS A 386 -17.95 -17.26 25.05
C HIS A 386 -19.04 -16.21 25.37
N LEU A 387 -19.00 -15.06 24.69
CA LEU A 387 -20.17 -14.21 24.47
C LEU A 387 -20.98 -14.80 23.29
N ASP A 388 -22.21 -15.21 23.56
CA ASP A 388 -23.14 -15.77 22.57
C ASP A 388 -23.74 -14.67 21.68
N ILE A 389 -23.43 -14.74 20.38
CA ILE A 389 -24.16 -14.04 19.31
C ILE A 389 -24.93 -15.11 18.52
N PRO A 390 -26.28 -15.09 18.48
CA PRO A 390 -27.04 -16.11 17.79
C PRO A 390 -26.95 -15.95 16.26
N LEU A 391 -26.45 -16.99 15.59
CA LEU A 391 -26.56 -17.18 14.14
C LEU A 391 -27.97 -17.68 13.80
N PRO A 392 -28.62 -17.20 12.72
CA PRO A 392 -29.93 -17.70 12.32
C PRO A 392 -29.84 -19.11 11.70
N ARG A 393 -30.82 -19.93 12.07
CA ARG A 393 -30.98 -21.35 11.72
C ARG A 393 -31.21 -21.54 10.21
N ARG A 394 -30.59 -22.57 9.64
CA ARG A 394 -30.88 -23.08 8.29
C ARG A 394 -32.31 -23.64 8.25
N HIS A 395 -33.21 -23.00 7.51
CA HIS A 395 -34.43 -23.64 7.03
C HIS A 395 -34.21 -24.20 5.63
N ARG A 396 -34.42 -25.51 5.47
CA ARG A 396 -34.60 -26.15 4.16
C ARG A 396 -35.93 -25.68 3.59
N CYS A 397 -35.91 -25.02 2.44
CA CYS A 397 -37.08 -24.88 1.58
C CYS A 397 -36.78 -25.58 0.24
N THR A 398 -37.52 -26.66 0.01
CA THR A 398 -37.69 -27.32 -1.28
C THR A 398 -38.52 -26.43 -2.21
N TRP A 399 -38.11 -26.29 -3.47
CA TRP A 399 -38.96 -25.75 -4.54
C TRP A 399 -39.03 -26.75 -5.72
N PRO A 400 -40.19 -26.90 -6.38
CA PRO A 400 -40.42 -27.88 -7.42
C PRO A 400 -39.94 -27.42 -8.80
N PHE A 401 -39.69 -28.41 -9.66
CA PHE A 401 -39.40 -28.31 -11.09
C PHE A 401 -40.59 -27.81 -11.92
N ALA A 402 -40.34 -26.93 -12.91
CA ALA A 402 -41.02 -26.83 -14.21
C ALA A 402 -40.19 -25.87 -15.10
N SER A 403 -39.36 -26.36 -16.05
CA SER A 403 -39.64 -26.74 -17.44
C SER A 403 -39.28 -25.65 -18.47
N LEU A 404 -38.16 -25.86 -19.18
CA LEU A 404 -37.77 -25.17 -20.43
C LEU A 404 -37.68 -26.24 -21.54
N PRO A 405 -38.13 -25.97 -22.77
CA PRO A 405 -38.06 -26.91 -23.89
C PRO A 405 -36.70 -26.86 -24.64
N PRO A 406 -36.39 -27.86 -25.48
CA PRO A 406 -35.04 -28.20 -25.92
C PRO A 406 -34.74 -27.95 -27.42
N HIS A 407 -33.47 -28.16 -27.80
CA HIS A 407 -32.91 -28.42 -29.15
C HIS A 407 -32.52 -27.19 -30.01
N ILE A 408 -31.42 -27.16 -30.80
CA ILE A 408 -30.48 -28.20 -31.27
C ILE A 408 -29.13 -27.59 -31.73
N ASN A 409 -28.12 -28.46 -31.72
CA ASN A 409 -26.72 -28.36 -32.17
C ASN A 409 -26.44 -27.85 -33.61
N SER A 410 -25.23 -27.33 -33.80
CA SER A 410 -24.44 -27.34 -35.05
C SER A 410 -22.97 -27.01 -34.69
N LEU A 411 -22.11 -28.03 -34.54
CA LEU A 411 -21.16 -28.56 -35.54
C LEU A 411 -19.80 -27.82 -35.62
N THR A 412 -18.84 -28.40 -34.90
CA THR A 412 -17.51 -28.87 -35.33
C THR A 412 -16.82 -28.24 -36.55
N ALA A 413 -15.57 -27.79 -36.33
CA ALA A 413 -14.33 -28.16 -37.04
C ALA A 413 -13.49 -27.03 -37.67
N ALA A 414 -12.16 -27.18 -37.44
CA ALA A 414 -11.00 -26.70 -38.19
C ALA A 414 -10.59 -25.22 -38.11
N PHE A 415 -9.44 -24.95 -37.46
CA PHE A 415 -8.16 -24.82 -38.17
C PHE A 415 -6.98 -24.89 -37.19
N THR A 416 -6.11 -25.87 -37.40
CA THR A 416 -4.76 -25.98 -36.86
C THR A 416 -3.81 -25.17 -37.72
N SER A 417 -2.97 -24.33 -37.11
CA SER A 417 -1.69 -23.91 -37.71
C SER A 417 -0.75 -23.36 -36.63
N ARG A 418 0.37 -24.07 -36.43
CA ARG A 418 1.58 -23.57 -35.77
C ARG A 418 2.30 -22.64 -36.75
N ALA A 419 2.55 -21.38 -36.39
CA ALA A 419 3.76 -20.67 -36.83
C ALA A 419 3.98 -19.35 -36.07
N SER A 420 5.22 -19.20 -35.58
CA SER A 420 5.98 -17.96 -35.39
C SER A 420 5.75 -17.08 -34.15
N LEU A 421 6.28 -17.56 -33.01
CA LEU A 421 6.94 -16.73 -32.01
C LEU A 421 8.35 -16.37 -32.53
N ARG A 422 8.51 -15.22 -33.19
CA ARG A 422 9.78 -14.51 -33.44
C ARG A 422 9.51 -13.23 -34.24
N SER A 423 8.94 -12.21 -33.60
CA SER A 423 9.11 -10.79 -33.99
C SER A 423 8.36 -9.93 -32.98
N LEU A 424 9.06 -9.49 -31.93
CA LEU A 424 8.77 -8.28 -31.14
C LEU A 424 9.89 -8.09 -30.08
N SER A 425 11.12 -8.47 -30.46
CA SER A 425 12.36 -8.07 -29.80
C SER A 425 13.13 -7.24 -30.82
N SER A 426 12.71 -6.00 -31.00
CA SER A 426 13.45 -4.91 -31.65
C SER A 426 12.46 -3.78 -31.95
N HIS A 427 12.15 -2.97 -30.94
CA HIS A 427 11.88 -1.54 -31.08
C HIS A 427 11.69 -1.00 -29.66
N ILE A 428 12.79 -0.49 -29.11
CA ILE A 428 12.92 0.73 -28.28
C ILE A 428 14.38 0.67 -27.77
N THR A 429 15.29 0.95 -28.68
CA THR A 429 16.65 1.43 -28.38
C THR A 429 17.04 2.33 -29.55
N ARG A 430 16.78 3.63 -29.40
CA ARG A 430 17.69 4.72 -29.75
C ARG A 430 17.02 6.08 -29.54
N SER A 431 17.73 6.88 -28.75
CA SER A 431 17.95 8.32 -28.93
C SER A 431 16.75 9.26 -28.75
N HIS A 432 16.70 9.92 -27.60
CA HIS A 432 16.69 11.38 -27.57
C HIS A 432 17.56 11.88 -26.42
N ALA A 433 18.66 12.53 -26.79
CA ALA A 433 19.37 13.46 -25.95
C ALA A 433 18.48 14.70 -25.79
N LEU A 434 18.22 15.12 -24.55
CA LEU A 434 17.60 16.42 -24.27
C LEU A 434 18.64 17.30 -23.59
N HIS A 435 18.95 18.39 -24.28
CA HIS A 435 19.80 19.47 -23.86
C HIS A 435 19.23 20.18 -22.62
N PHE A 436 20.11 20.52 -21.68
CA PHE A 436 19.85 21.47 -20.62
C PHE A 436 19.55 22.86 -21.21
N ILE A 437 18.40 23.42 -20.89
CA ILE A 437 18.10 24.85 -21.05
C ILE A 437 18.05 25.44 -19.63
N PRO A 438 18.93 26.38 -19.26
CA PRO A 438 18.84 27.06 -17.97
C PRO A 438 17.65 28.04 -17.95
N PRO A 439 17.06 28.31 -16.77
CA PRO A 439 15.95 29.26 -16.66
C PRO A 439 16.41 30.68 -16.99
N PRO A 440 15.55 31.51 -17.63
CA PRO A 440 15.85 32.92 -17.81
C PRO A 440 15.82 33.65 -16.47
N SER A 441 16.82 34.50 -16.28
CA SER A 441 16.89 35.47 -15.21
C SER A 441 15.80 36.52 -15.38
N ILE A 442 14.98 36.73 -14.35
CA ILE A 442 14.70 38.00 -13.63
C ILE A 442 13.64 37.70 -12.56
#